data_AF-A0A8T6ELY6-F1
#
_entry.id   AF-A0A8T6ELY6-F1
#
_cell.length_a   1.000
_cell.length_b   1.000
_cell.length_c   1.000
_cell.angle_alpha   90.00
_cell.angle_beta   90.00
_cell.angle_gamma   90.00
#
_symmetry.space_group_name_H-M   'P 1'
#
loop_
_entity.id
_entity.type
_entity.pdbx_description
1 polymer ?
#
loop_
_entity_poly.entity_id
_entity_poly.type
_entity_poly.pdbx_seq_one_letter_code
_entity_poly.pdbx_strand_id
1 'polypeptide(L)'
;MARTTTTLTFSLPPEMAERVDQLVEQEGRSRSELLREALRRYIDDCEWQRLLEYGERRARALGIGPEDVERLVDEYRAEVDAAQP
;
A
#
# COMPACT_ATOMS: atom_id res chain seq x y z
N MET A 1 -23.77 -17.46 6.57
CA MET A 1 -22.73 -16.41 6.40
C MET A 1 -22.03 -16.65 5.07
N ALA A 2 -21.92 -15.63 4.21
CA ALA A 2 -21.26 -15.77 2.92
C ALA A 2 -19.76 -15.99 3.10
N ARG A 3 -19.12 -16.82 2.25
CA ARG A 3 -17.67 -17.01 2.25
C ARG A 3 -16.96 -15.69 1.90
N THR A 4 -15.98 -15.28 2.71
CA THR A 4 -15.19 -14.04 2.53
C THR A 4 -13.95 -14.24 1.64
N THR A 5 -13.79 -15.41 1.00
CA THR A 5 -12.57 -15.76 0.26
C THR A 5 -12.87 -16.42 -1.08
N THR A 6 -12.15 -16.01 -2.13
CA THR A 6 -12.17 -16.61 -3.47
C THR A 6 -10.85 -17.32 -3.75
N THR A 7 -10.89 -18.52 -4.32
CA THR A 7 -9.68 -19.30 -4.67
C THR A 7 -9.06 -18.79 -5.96
N LEU A 8 -7.74 -18.62 -5.95
CA LEU A 8 -6.92 -18.31 -7.13
C LEU A 8 -5.98 -19.49 -7.40
N THR A 9 -5.90 -19.92 -8.65
CA THR A 9 -5.00 -20.99 -9.09
C THR A 9 -4.03 -20.41 -10.13
N PHE A 10 -2.74 -20.57 -9.90
CA PHE A 10 -1.68 -20.12 -10.81
C PHE A 10 -0.47 -21.04 -10.71
N SER A 11 0.33 -21.08 -11.77
CA SER A 11 1.59 -21.83 -11.80
C SER A 11 2.74 -20.96 -11.35
N LEU A 12 3.69 -21.55 -10.62
CA LEU A 12 4.95 -20.92 -10.25
C LEU A 12 6.12 -21.62 -10.94
N PRO A 13 7.22 -20.91 -11.26
CA PRO A 13 8.49 -21.54 -11.59
C PRO A 13 8.88 -22.54 -10.48
N PRO A 14 9.43 -23.73 -10.81
CA PRO A 14 9.74 -24.75 -9.81
C PRO A 14 10.64 -24.24 -8.68
N GLU A 15 11.69 -23.50 -9.04
CA GLU A 15 12.61 -22.84 -8.09
C GLU A 15 11.90 -21.86 -7.13
N MET A 16 10.84 -21.21 -7.59
CA MET A 16 10.07 -20.28 -6.78
C MET A 16 9.14 -21.02 -5.81
N ALA A 17 8.55 -22.14 -6.26
CA ALA A 17 7.74 -23.00 -5.41
C ALA A 17 8.58 -23.60 -4.26
N GLU A 18 9.80 -24.07 -4.56
CA GLU A 18 10.74 -24.54 -3.53
C GLU A 18 11.06 -23.45 -2.50
N ARG A 19 11.26 -22.21 -2.96
CA ARG A 19 11.55 -21.08 -2.07
C ARG A 19 10.35 -20.69 -1.19
N VAL A 20 9.14 -20.78 -1.72
CA VAL A 20 7.90 -20.60 -0.95
C VAL A 20 7.80 -21.65 0.16
N ASP A 21 8.15 -22.90 -0.14
CA ASP A 21 8.11 -24.00 0.81
C ASP A 21 9.13 -23.80 1.95
N GLN A 22 10.35 -23.42 1.60
CA GLN A 22 11.40 -23.09 2.58
C GLN A 22 10.97 -21.95 3.52
N LEU A 23 10.36 -20.89 2.99
CA LEU A 23 9.88 -19.76 3.79
C LEU A 23 8.75 -20.18 4.74
N VAL A 24 7.82 -20.99 4.26
CA VAL A 24 6.73 -21.54 5.07
C VAL A 24 7.26 -22.38 6.23
N GLU A 25 8.24 -23.24 5.98
CA GLU A 25 8.89 -24.06 7.01
C GLU A 25 9.63 -23.20 8.05
N GLN A 26 10.36 -22.17 7.60
CA GLN A 26 11.12 -21.28 8.48
C GLN A 26 10.23 -20.41 9.37
N GLU A 27 9.12 -19.91 8.83
CA GLU A 27 8.24 -18.96 9.51
C GLU A 27 7.08 -19.64 10.25
N GLY A 28 6.90 -20.96 10.07
CA GLY A 28 5.84 -21.73 10.75
C GLY A 28 4.42 -21.32 10.34
N ARG A 29 4.23 -20.76 9.14
CA ARG A 29 2.94 -20.29 8.63
C ARG A 29 2.51 -21.00 7.35
N SER A 30 1.22 -20.93 7.00
CA SER A 30 0.73 -21.61 5.79
C SER A 30 1.14 -20.92 4.48
N ARG A 31 1.26 -21.68 3.37
CA ARG A 31 1.48 -21.14 2.01
C ARG A 31 0.46 -20.06 1.65
N SER A 32 -0.82 -20.30 1.93
CA SER A 32 -1.88 -19.35 1.63
C SER A 32 -1.77 -18.06 2.44
N GLU A 33 -1.22 -18.11 3.65
CA GLU A 33 -0.98 -16.92 4.46
C GLU A 33 0.21 -16.11 3.93
N LEU A 34 1.34 -16.76 3.65
CA LEU A 34 2.50 -16.15 3.03
C LEU A 34 2.12 -15.44 1.72
N LEU A 35 1.44 -16.14 0.81
CA LEU A 35 1.07 -15.62 -0.50
C LEU A 35 0.05 -14.48 -0.41
N ARG A 36 -0.96 -14.58 0.48
CA ARG A 36 -1.92 -13.48 0.68
C ARG A 36 -1.23 -12.23 1.22
N GLU A 37 -0.29 -12.38 2.15
CA GLU A 37 0.45 -11.24 2.70
C GLU A 37 1.37 -10.62 1.65
N ALA A 38 2.07 -11.44 0.86
CA ALA A 38 2.91 -10.95 -0.23
C ALA A 38 2.09 -10.17 -1.27
N LEU A 39 0.92 -10.69 -1.66
CA LEU A 39 0.01 -10.00 -2.59
C LEU A 39 -0.53 -8.70 -2.01
N ARG A 40 -0.91 -8.68 -0.72
CA ARG A 40 -1.38 -7.48 -0.04
C ARG A 40 -0.33 -6.38 -0.07
N ARG A 41 0.90 -6.69 0.36
CA ARG A 41 2.01 -5.73 0.34
C ARG A 41 2.29 -5.19 -1.06
N TYR A 42 2.30 -6.07 -2.06
CA TYR A 42 2.51 -5.65 -3.43
C TYR A 42 1.42 -4.68 -3.93
N ILE A 43 0.15 -4.94 -3.59
CA ILE A 43 -0.96 -4.05 -3.95
C ILE A 43 -0.83 -2.70 -3.25
N ASP A 44 -0.55 -2.71 -1.94
CA ASP A 44 -0.38 -1.51 -1.13
C ASP A 44 0.79 -0.65 -1.65
N ASP A 45 1.91 -1.29 -2.02
CA ASP A 45 3.06 -0.62 -2.64
C ASP A 45 2.70 0.02 -3.98
N CYS A 46 1.96 -0.70 -4.85
CA CYS A 46 1.47 -0.13 -6.11
C CYS A 46 0.54 1.07 -5.88
N GLU A 47 -0.34 1.00 -4.87
CA GLU A 47 -1.21 2.12 -4.49
C GLU A 47 -0.42 3.32 -3.99
N TRP A 48 0.58 3.08 -3.14
CA TRP A 48 1.45 4.11 -2.60
C TRP A 48 2.24 4.82 -3.72
N GLN A 49 2.82 4.07 -4.65
CA GLN A 49 3.54 4.66 -5.80
C GLN A 49 2.63 5.56 -6.64
N ARG A 50 1.40 5.12 -6.92
CA ARG A 50 0.43 5.95 -7.66
C ARG A 50 0.07 7.23 -6.92
N LEU A 51 -0.06 7.18 -5.60
CA LEU A 51 -0.34 8.35 -4.77
C LEU A 51 0.83 9.34 -4.80
N LEU A 52 2.06 8.83 -4.69
CA LEU A 52 3.27 9.66 -4.79
C LEU A 52 3.38 10.33 -6.16
N GLU A 53 3.22 9.60 -7.25
CA GLU A 53 3.25 10.17 -8.61
C GLU A 53 2.19 11.27 -8.79
N TYR A 54 0.97 11.05 -8.28
CA TYR A 54 -0.07 12.06 -8.28
C TYR A 54 0.34 13.30 -7.47
N GLY A 55 0.86 13.10 -6.26
CA GLY A 55 1.29 14.15 -5.35
C GLY A 55 2.42 14.98 -5.95
N GLU A 56 3.46 14.35 -6.49
CA GLU A 56 4.58 15.02 -7.15
C GLU A 56 4.15 15.87 -8.34
N ARG A 57 3.23 15.35 -9.16
CA ARG A 57 2.68 16.11 -10.29
C ARG A 57 1.92 17.33 -9.82
N ARG A 58 1.14 17.19 -8.73
CA ARG A 58 0.36 18.31 -8.17
C ARG A 58 1.25 19.35 -7.50
N ALA A 59 2.23 18.92 -6.71
CA ALA A 59 3.20 19.79 -6.06
C ALA A 59 3.99 20.59 -7.09
N ARG A 60 4.47 19.96 -8.17
CA ARG A 60 5.13 20.65 -9.28
C ARG A 60 4.22 21.68 -9.96
N ALA A 61 2.96 21.33 -10.22
CA ALA A 61 2.01 22.25 -10.85
C ALA A 61 1.68 23.47 -9.98
N LEU A 62 1.78 23.34 -8.65
CA LEU A 62 1.51 24.40 -7.68
C LEU A 62 2.79 25.10 -7.17
N GLY A 63 3.97 24.62 -7.54
CA GLY A 63 5.25 25.15 -7.04
C GLY A 63 5.47 24.93 -5.55
N ILE A 64 4.90 23.87 -4.98
CA ILE A 64 4.95 23.56 -3.55
C ILE A 64 6.14 22.64 -3.25
N GLY A 65 6.91 22.97 -2.21
CA GLY A 65 8.01 22.17 -1.68
C GLY A 65 7.72 21.57 -0.29
N PRO A 66 8.60 20.71 0.24
CA PRO A 66 8.51 20.20 1.61
C PRO A 66 8.47 21.29 2.68
N GLU A 67 9.13 22.43 2.44
CA GLU A 67 9.16 23.60 3.31
C GLU A 67 7.79 24.27 3.48
N ASP A 68 6.87 24.08 2.52
CA ASP A 68 5.52 24.65 2.57
C ASP A 68 4.56 23.82 3.42
N VAL A 69 4.93 22.59 3.81
CA VAL A 69 4.01 21.63 4.44
C VAL A 69 3.43 22.18 5.74
N GLU A 70 4.27 22.73 6.61
CA GLU A 70 3.82 23.25 7.91
C GLU A 70 2.80 24.38 7.73
N ARG A 71 3.14 25.36 6.88
CA ARG A 71 2.24 26.47 6.54
C ARG A 71 0.91 25.99 5.95
N LEU A 72 0.93 25.06 5.00
CA LEU A 72 -0.28 24.54 4.35
C LEU A 72 -1.17 23.75 5.31
N VAL A 73 -0.57 23.01 6.25
CA VAL A 73 -1.31 22.27 7.29
C VAL A 73 -1.97 23.23 8.27
N ASP A 74 -1.28 24.29 8.69
CA ASP A 74 -1.83 25.30 9.58
C ASP A 74 -2.96 26.10 8.92
N GLU A 75 -2.78 26.49 7.65
CA GLU A 75 -3.83 27.11 6.83
C GLU A 75 -5.08 26.21 6.76
N TYR A 76 -4.92 24.92 6.44
CA TYR A 76 -6.04 23.98 6.37
C TYR A 76 -6.74 23.76 7.71
N ARG A 77 -5.99 23.63 8.81
CA ARG A 77 -6.58 23.47 10.15
C ARG A 77 -7.38 24.71 10.55
N ALA A 78 -6.84 25.90 10.33
CA ALA A 78 -7.54 27.15 10.60
C ALA A 78 -8.84 27.26 9.78
N GLU A 79 -8.83 26.85 8.51
CA GLU A 79 -10.03 26.78 7.67
C GLU A 79 -11.07 25.79 8.22
N VAL A 80 -10.64 24.58 8.61
CA VAL A 80 -11.54 23.54 9.15
C VAL A 80 -12.14 23.94 10.49
N ASP A 81 -11.35 24.55 11.37
CA ASP A 81 -11.82 25.02 12.68
C ASP A 81 -12.76 26.23 12.53
N ALA A 82 -12.50 27.13 11.58
CA ALA A 82 -13.39 28.23 11.26
C ALA A 82 -14.71 27.79 10.59
N ALA A 83 -14.71 26.61 9.94
CA ALA A 83 -15.88 26.02 9.30
C ALA A 83 -16.72 25.13 10.23
N GLN A 84 -16.26 24.86 11.46
CA GLN A 84 -17.03 24.16 12.50
C GLN A 84 -17.71 25.17 13.43
N PRO A 85 -19.06 25.18 13.54
CA PRO A 85 -19.79 26.05 14.46
C PRO A 85 -19.70 25.60 15.93
#